data_AF-A0AAT9HNW8-F1
#
_entry.id   AF-A0AAT9HNW8-F1
#
_cell.length_a   1.000
_cell.length_b   1.000
_cell.length_c   1.000
_cell.angle_alpha   90.00
_cell.angle_beta   90.00
_cell.angle_gamma   90.00
#
_symmetry.space_group_name_H-M   'P 1'
#
loop_
_entity.id
_entity.type
_entity.pdbx_description
1 polymer ?
#
loop_
_entity_poly.entity_id
_entity_poly.type
_entity_poly.pdbx_seq_one_letter_code
_entity_poly.pdbx_strand_id
1 'polypeptide(L)'
;MKRFLAFLATCATVLGLTSLTAPQAVAAAGCRVDYTITSQWQGGFQGGVKVTNLGAPVTGWTLAFALPDAGQRIVQGWNATWSQSGSAVTAADAGWNRVLATGATVDLGFTGTFTGANPRPAAFTLNGVACTGTIEEPRPTRTTTPPSASTDNCASAASTSATSTTVPSSCAA
;
A
#
# COMPACT_ATOMS: atom_id res chain seq x y z
N MET A 1 -51.30 0.65 52.09
CA MET A 1 -51.88 -0.63 52.57
C MET A 1 -52.29 -1.44 51.34
N LYS A 2 -51.52 -2.37 50.76
CA LYS A 2 -51.15 -3.74 51.19
C LYS A 2 -50.08 -4.25 50.18
N ARG A 3 -48.86 -4.60 50.62
CA ARG A 3 -48.24 -5.95 50.65
C ARG A 3 -47.96 -6.59 49.27
N PHE A 4 -46.73 -6.51 48.73
CA PHE A 4 -45.58 -7.44 48.88
C PHE A 4 -45.78 -8.86 48.33
N LEU A 5 -44.96 -9.25 47.32
CA LEU A 5 -44.33 -10.58 47.03
C LEU A 5 -43.90 -10.59 45.55
N ALA A 6 -42.64 -10.27 45.20
CA ALA A 6 -41.49 -11.19 45.10
C ALA A 6 -41.78 -12.50 44.34
N PHE A 7 -41.37 -12.58 43.07
CA PHE A 7 -41.02 -13.84 42.41
C PHE A 7 -39.70 -13.68 41.65
N LEU A 8 -38.68 -14.37 42.16
CA LEU A 8 -37.42 -14.66 41.50
C LEU A 8 -37.66 -15.72 40.42
N ALA A 9 -37.29 -15.42 39.18
CA ALA A 9 -37.03 -16.42 38.17
C ALA A 9 -35.85 -15.93 37.30
N THR A 10 -34.65 -16.33 37.71
CA THR A 10 -33.40 -16.15 37.00
C THR A 10 -33.44 -16.98 35.72
N CYS A 11 -33.56 -16.34 34.56
CA CYS A 11 -33.31 -16.97 33.27
C CYS A 11 -31.97 -16.42 32.76
N ALA A 12 -30.89 -17.15 32.99
CA ALA A 12 -29.58 -16.81 32.47
C ALA A 12 -29.57 -17.02 30.94
N THR A 13 -29.92 -15.97 30.19
CA THR A 13 -29.75 -15.95 28.74
C THR A 13 -28.27 -15.70 28.45
N VAL A 14 -27.54 -16.77 28.17
CA VAL A 14 -26.23 -16.73 27.53
C VAL A 14 -26.46 -16.22 26.10
N LEU A 15 -26.42 -14.90 25.91
CA LEU A 15 -26.38 -14.30 24.58
C LEU A 15 -24.96 -14.53 24.05
N GLY A 16 -24.84 -15.56 23.21
CA GLY A 16 -23.60 -15.95 22.56
C GLY A 16 -22.95 -14.77 21.85
N LEU A 17 -21.68 -14.55 22.17
CA LEU A 17 -20.77 -13.72 21.39
C LEU A 17 -20.50 -14.45 20.07
N THR A 18 -21.42 -14.35 19.11
CA THR A 18 -21.12 -14.73 17.73
C THR A 18 -20.12 -13.73 17.19
N SER A 19 -18.84 -14.10 17.24
CA SER A 19 -17.77 -13.36 16.58
C SER A 19 -18.07 -13.30 15.09
N LEU A 20 -18.43 -12.12 14.58
CA LEU A 20 -18.52 -11.83 13.16
C LEU A 20 -17.10 -11.90 12.58
N THR A 21 -16.66 -13.09 12.17
CA THR A 21 -15.50 -13.21 11.29
C THR A 21 -15.92 -12.73 9.91
N ALA A 22 -15.86 -11.41 9.70
CA ALA A 22 -15.95 -10.85 8.36
C ALA A 22 -14.82 -11.45 7.51
N PRO A 23 -15.08 -11.89 6.27
CA PRO A 23 -14.00 -12.26 5.37
C PRO A 23 -13.11 -11.03 5.23
N GLN A 24 -11.86 -11.19 5.66
CA GLN A 24 -10.82 -10.22 5.39
C GLN A 24 -10.69 -10.16 3.87
N ALA A 25 -11.29 -9.13 3.28
CA ALA A 25 -11.18 -8.86 1.86
C ALA A 25 -9.69 -8.69 1.59
N VAL A 26 -9.08 -9.73 1.02
CA VAL A 26 -7.79 -9.64 0.36
C VAL A 26 -7.98 -8.61 -0.73
N ALA A 27 -7.63 -7.36 -0.42
CA ALA A 27 -7.66 -6.28 -1.38
C ALA A 27 -6.73 -6.71 -2.51
N ALA A 28 -7.32 -7.12 -3.65
CA ALA A 28 -6.56 -7.31 -4.87
C ALA A 28 -5.71 -6.05 -5.06
N ALA A 29 -4.41 -6.21 -5.33
CA ALA A 29 -3.52 -5.08 -5.59
C ALA A 29 -4.10 -4.29 -6.78
N GLY A 30 -4.88 -3.25 -6.49
CA GLY A 30 -5.75 -2.65 -7.50
C GLY A 30 -4.93 -1.89 -8.53
N CYS A 31 -3.89 -1.22 -8.05
CA CYS A 31 -3.13 -0.25 -8.83
C CYS A 31 -1.80 0.09 -8.16
N ARG A 32 -0.91 0.64 -8.97
CA ARG A 32 0.27 1.39 -8.54
C ARG A 32 0.12 2.83 -9.00
N VAL A 33 0.52 3.76 -8.13
CA VAL A 33 0.48 5.20 -8.44
C VAL A 33 1.83 5.82 -8.17
N ASP A 34 2.42 6.46 -9.18
CA ASP A 34 3.59 7.31 -9.02
C ASP A 34 3.18 8.76 -9.04
N TYR A 35 3.36 9.43 -7.91
CA TYR A 35 3.08 10.86 -7.76
C TYR A 35 4.39 11.66 -7.76
N THR A 36 4.57 12.51 -8.77
CA THR A 36 5.74 13.38 -8.92
C THR A 36 5.31 14.86 -8.88
N ILE A 37 6.20 15.71 -8.37
CA ILE A 37 6.06 17.16 -8.51
C ILE A 37 7.05 17.50 -9.62
N THR A 38 6.54 17.80 -10.80
CA THR A 38 7.37 18.02 -12.00
C THR A 38 8.01 19.40 -11.99
N SER A 39 7.33 20.39 -11.41
CA SER A 39 7.87 21.73 -11.19
C SER A 39 7.16 22.38 -10.00
N GLN A 40 7.85 23.29 -9.30
CA GLN A 40 7.29 24.05 -8.18
C GLN A 40 7.85 25.47 -8.20
N TRP A 41 6.99 26.45 -7.95
CA TRP A 41 7.32 27.87 -7.82
C TRP A 41 6.59 28.48 -6.62
N GLN A 42 6.75 29.79 -6.40
CA GLN A 42 6.10 30.46 -5.29
C GLN A 42 4.58 30.40 -5.42
N GLY A 43 3.93 29.70 -4.49
CA GLY A 43 2.47 29.57 -4.42
C GLY A 43 1.86 28.57 -5.42
N GLY A 44 2.66 27.89 -6.24
CA GLY A 44 2.15 26.97 -7.26
C GLY A 44 3.07 25.79 -7.56
N PHE A 45 2.47 24.72 -8.06
CA PHE A 45 3.18 23.50 -8.43
C PHE A 45 2.50 22.78 -9.58
N GLN A 46 3.27 21.95 -10.27
CA GLN A 46 2.78 21.02 -11.27
C GLN A 46 2.98 19.59 -10.75
N GLY A 47 1.89 18.83 -10.71
CA GLY A 47 1.86 17.44 -10.29
C GLY A 47 1.73 16.50 -11.49
N GLY A 48 2.52 15.43 -11.51
CA GLY A 48 2.39 14.31 -12.42
C GLY A 48 1.90 13.09 -11.66
N VAL A 49 0.95 12.35 -12.23
CA VAL A 49 0.39 11.13 -11.63
C VAL A 49 0.37 10.04 -12.68
N LYS A 50 1.19 9.00 -12.51
CA LYS A 50 1.12 7.79 -13.33
C LYS A 50 0.33 6.73 -12.59
N VAL A 51 -0.71 6.20 -13.22
CA VAL A 51 -1.54 5.13 -12.65
C VAL A 51 -1.37 3.88 -13.48
N THR A 52 -0.83 2.82 -12.89
CA THR A 52 -0.73 1.49 -13.52
C THR A 52 -1.79 0.59 -12.91
N ASN A 53 -2.66 0.00 -13.74
CA ASN A 53 -3.63 -0.99 -13.27
C ASN A 53 -2.93 -2.33 -13.08
N LEU A 54 -2.96 -2.88 -11.87
CA LEU A 54 -2.39 -4.20 -11.56
C LEU A 54 -3.49 -5.26 -11.34
N GLY A 55 -4.74 -4.85 -11.31
CA GLY A 55 -5.90 -5.72 -11.17
C GLY A 55 -6.53 -6.10 -12.51
N ALA A 56 -7.81 -6.50 -12.43
CA ALA A 56 -8.62 -6.78 -13.62
C ALA A 56 -8.75 -5.53 -14.52
N PRO A 57 -8.91 -5.72 -15.84
CA PRO A 57 -9.12 -4.60 -16.75
C PRO A 57 -10.37 -3.81 -16.33
N VAL A 58 -10.27 -2.48 -16.35
CA VAL A 58 -11.37 -1.57 -16.00
C VAL A 58 -11.79 -0.73 -17.20
N THR A 59 -13.08 -0.41 -17.26
CA THR A 59 -13.69 0.49 -18.24
C THR A 59 -14.45 1.58 -17.50
N GLY A 60 -13.94 2.81 -17.57
CA GLY A 60 -14.30 3.87 -16.63
C GLY A 60 -13.48 3.72 -15.36
N TRP A 61 -12.56 4.65 -15.14
CA TRP A 61 -11.71 4.64 -13.96
C TRP A 61 -11.77 5.99 -13.26
N THR A 62 -11.62 5.95 -11.96
CA THR A 62 -11.63 7.11 -11.08
C THR A 62 -10.57 6.92 -10.03
N LEU A 63 -9.57 7.79 -10.07
CA LEU A 63 -8.53 7.88 -9.06
C LEU A 63 -8.98 8.85 -7.97
N ALA A 64 -8.94 8.43 -6.71
CA ALA A 64 -9.21 9.30 -5.57
C ALA A 64 -8.05 9.28 -4.57
N PHE A 65 -7.72 10.47 -4.06
CA PHE A 65 -6.67 10.69 -3.06
C PHE A 65 -6.94 11.97 -2.27
N ALA A 66 -6.19 12.20 -1.20
CA ALA A 66 -6.25 13.43 -0.41
C ALA A 66 -4.95 14.22 -0.52
N LEU A 67 -5.06 15.52 -0.78
CA LEU A 67 -3.95 16.45 -0.58
C LEU A 67 -3.78 16.67 0.92
N PRO A 68 -2.59 16.41 1.51
CA PRO A 68 -2.45 16.39 2.97
C PRO A 68 -2.60 17.77 3.62
N ASP A 69 -2.26 18.84 2.90
CA ASP A 69 -2.32 20.20 3.42
C ASP A 69 -3.58 20.92 2.91
N ALA A 70 -4.28 21.61 3.81
CA ALA A 70 -5.51 22.34 3.49
C ALA A 70 -5.26 23.52 2.54
N GLY A 71 -4.02 24.01 2.48
CA GLY A 71 -3.57 25.05 1.55
C GLY A 71 -3.42 24.57 0.10
N GLN A 72 -3.43 23.26 -0.16
CA GLN A 72 -3.26 22.72 -1.51
C GLN A 72 -4.58 22.70 -2.29
N ARG A 73 -4.58 23.29 -3.49
CA ARG A 73 -5.73 23.34 -4.40
C ARG A 73 -5.34 22.98 -5.82
N ILE A 74 -6.20 22.23 -6.51
CA ILE A 74 -6.05 22.00 -7.96
C ILE A 74 -6.70 23.15 -8.71
N VAL A 75 -5.99 23.72 -9.67
CA VAL A 75 -6.47 24.82 -10.52
C VAL A 75 -6.96 24.29 -11.85
N GLN A 76 -6.18 23.42 -12.48
CA GLN A 76 -6.48 22.81 -13.77
C GLN A 76 -5.71 21.50 -13.92
N GLY A 77 -6.18 20.61 -14.78
CA GLY A 77 -5.44 19.42 -15.15
C GLY A 77 -5.80 18.88 -16.52
N TRP A 78 -5.08 17.86 -16.93
CA TRP A 78 -5.19 17.22 -18.24
C TRP A 78 -5.19 15.70 -18.10
N ASN A 79 -5.59 15.02 -19.17
CA ASN A 79 -5.75 13.55 -19.27
C ASN A 79 -6.71 12.92 -18.24
N ALA A 80 -7.39 13.75 -17.44
CA ALA A 80 -8.44 13.37 -16.52
C ALA A 80 -9.39 14.54 -16.30
N THR A 81 -10.61 14.23 -15.87
CA THR A 81 -11.54 15.22 -15.30
C THR A 81 -11.28 15.33 -13.80
N TRP A 82 -10.72 16.46 -13.40
CA TRP A 82 -10.32 16.72 -12.01
C TRP A 82 -11.42 17.43 -11.22
N SER A 83 -11.64 17.00 -9.99
CA SER A 83 -12.53 17.64 -9.02
C SER A 83 -11.90 17.60 -7.63
N GLN A 84 -12.14 18.63 -6.82
CA GLN A 84 -11.65 18.71 -5.46
C GLN A 84 -12.75 19.23 -4.52
N SER A 85 -12.88 18.60 -3.36
CA SER A 85 -13.76 19.04 -2.26
C SER A 85 -12.97 18.98 -0.95
N GLY A 86 -12.61 20.14 -0.41
CA GLY A 86 -11.67 20.20 0.71
C GLY A 86 -10.32 19.60 0.32
N SER A 87 -9.81 18.64 1.10
CA SER A 87 -8.58 17.90 0.78
C SER A 87 -8.80 16.75 -0.22
N ALA A 88 -10.04 16.29 -0.41
CA ALA A 88 -10.34 15.14 -1.26
C ALA A 88 -10.28 15.55 -2.73
N VAL A 89 -9.49 14.83 -3.51
CA VAL A 89 -9.31 14.99 -4.95
C VAL A 89 -9.81 13.74 -5.65
N THR A 90 -10.52 13.94 -6.76
CA THR A 90 -10.96 12.91 -7.69
C THR A 90 -10.49 13.24 -9.09
N ALA A 91 -9.93 12.26 -9.80
CA ALA A 91 -9.56 12.33 -11.20
C ALA A 91 -10.26 11.18 -11.94
N ALA A 92 -11.27 11.51 -12.73
CA ALA A 92 -11.97 10.55 -13.59
C ALA A 92 -11.34 10.51 -14.98
N ASP A 93 -11.59 9.43 -15.72
CA ASP A 93 -11.14 9.31 -17.10
C ASP A 93 -11.62 10.46 -17.99
N ALA A 94 -10.83 10.79 -19.01
CA ALA A 94 -11.15 11.83 -19.99
C ALA A 94 -12.00 11.29 -21.17
N GLY A 95 -12.65 10.13 -21.00
CA GLY A 95 -13.47 9.45 -22.00
C GLY A 95 -12.67 8.68 -23.07
N TRP A 96 -11.60 9.29 -23.61
CA TRP A 96 -10.73 8.65 -24.62
C TRP A 96 -9.77 7.61 -24.01
N ASN A 97 -9.42 7.77 -22.74
CA ASN A 97 -8.57 6.85 -21.98
C ASN A 97 -9.35 5.99 -20.98
N ARG A 98 -10.67 5.82 -21.17
CA ARG A 98 -11.54 5.11 -20.22
C ARG A 98 -11.15 3.64 -19.99
N VAL A 99 -10.51 3.00 -20.96
CA VAL A 99 -10.12 1.59 -20.88
C VAL A 99 -8.71 1.51 -20.31
N LEU A 100 -8.57 0.86 -19.17
CA LEU A 100 -7.27 0.62 -18.54
C LEU A 100 -7.12 -0.89 -18.30
N ALA A 101 -6.49 -1.56 -19.25
CA ALA A 101 -6.22 -3.00 -19.18
C ALA A 101 -5.24 -3.34 -18.04
N THR A 102 -5.17 -4.60 -17.65
CA THR A 102 -4.15 -5.09 -16.70
C THR A 102 -2.75 -4.79 -17.22
N GLY A 103 -1.90 -4.19 -16.39
CA GLY A 103 -0.55 -3.73 -16.73
C GLY A 103 -0.51 -2.41 -17.52
N ALA A 104 -1.65 -1.90 -18.00
CA ALA A 104 -1.68 -0.62 -18.70
C ALA A 104 -1.46 0.54 -17.74
N THR A 105 -0.85 1.61 -18.26
CA THR A 105 -0.56 2.83 -17.50
C THR A 105 -1.21 4.03 -18.17
N VAL A 106 -1.76 4.91 -17.35
CA VAL A 106 -2.24 6.23 -17.77
C VAL A 106 -1.45 7.32 -17.07
N ASP A 107 -1.09 8.33 -17.85
CA ASP A 107 -0.33 9.51 -17.43
C ASP A 107 -1.26 10.70 -17.26
N LEU A 108 -1.35 11.21 -16.05
CA LEU A 108 -2.17 12.36 -15.68
C LEU A 108 -1.29 13.49 -15.19
N GLY A 109 -1.79 14.72 -15.28
CA GLY A 109 -1.12 15.85 -14.67
C GLY A 109 -2.06 16.99 -14.36
N PHE A 110 -1.61 17.84 -13.45
CA PHE A 110 -2.36 19.00 -13.01
C PHE A 110 -1.44 20.13 -12.55
N THR A 111 -1.96 21.34 -12.58
CA THR A 111 -1.39 22.52 -11.93
C THR A 111 -2.20 22.81 -10.68
N GLY A 112 -1.52 23.00 -9.56
CA GLY A 112 -2.12 23.35 -8.29
C GLY A 112 -1.45 24.55 -7.63
N THR A 113 -2.11 25.09 -6.61
CA THR A 113 -1.58 26.10 -5.69
C THR A 113 -1.38 25.48 -4.31
N PHE A 114 -0.49 26.07 -3.52
CA PHE A 114 -0.28 25.68 -2.13
C PHE A 114 0.06 26.90 -1.28
N THR A 115 -0.32 26.88 0.00
CA THR A 115 0.09 27.89 1.00
C THR A 115 0.82 27.19 2.13
N GLY A 116 2.09 27.54 2.37
CA GLY A 116 2.91 26.88 3.38
C GLY A 116 3.62 25.65 2.81
N ALA A 117 3.20 24.45 3.22
CA ALA A 117 3.83 23.21 2.82
C ALA A 117 3.17 22.59 1.57
N ASN A 118 3.94 21.77 0.84
CA ASN A 118 3.45 21.01 -0.32
C ASN A 118 3.77 19.51 -0.16
N PRO A 119 3.21 18.83 0.87
CA PRO A 119 3.42 17.39 1.06
C PRO A 119 2.73 16.58 -0.04
N ARG A 120 3.30 15.41 -0.36
CA ARG A 120 2.75 14.48 -1.35
C ARG A 120 1.63 13.63 -0.71
N PRO A 121 0.58 13.26 -1.46
CA PRO A 121 -0.38 12.26 -0.99
C PRO A 121 0.29 10.91 -0.74
N ALA A 122 -0.14 10.22 0.31
CA ALA A 122 0.41 8.91 0.70
C ALA A 122 -0.48 7.74 0.28
N ALA A 123 -1.77 7.99 0.00
CA ALA A 123 -2.74 6.94 -0.29
C ALA A 123 -3.58 7.32 -1.52
N PHE A 124 -3.80 6.33 -2.37
CA PHE A 124 -4.60 6.45 -3.58
C PHE A 124 -5.55 5.27 -3.66
N THR A 125 -6.69 5.49 -4.30
CA THR A 125 -7.65 4.43 -4.64
C THR A 125 -8.04 4.55 -6.11
N LEU A 126 -8.18 3.42 -6.79
CA LEU A 126 -8.72 3.33 -8.15
C LEU A 126 -10.06 2.61 -8.07
N ASN A 127 -11.15 3.31 -8.44
CA ASN A 127 -12.52 2.80 -8.32
C ASN A 127 -12.85 2.27 -6.91
N GLY A 128 -12.30 2.90 -5.87
CA GLY A 128 -12.47 2.50 -4.46
C GLY A 128 -11.53 1.39 -3.99
N VAL A 129 -10.72 0.78 -4.87
CA VAL A 129 -9.70 -0.20 -4.50
C VAL A 129 -8.40 0.51 -4.16
N ALA A 130 -7.83 0.23 -2.99
CA ALA A 130 -6.56 0.83 -2.58
C ALA A 130 -5.40 0.46 -3.53
N CYS A 131 -4.62 1.47 -3.91
CA CYS A 131 -3.39 1.27 -4.67
C CYS A 131 -2.26 0.90 -3.70
N THR A 132 -2.07 -0.41 -3.50
CA THR A 132 -1.00 -0.97 -2.64
C THR A 132 0.15 -1.55 -3.43
N GLY A 133 0.11 -1.45 -4.77
CA GLY A 133 1.15 -1.97 -5.64
C GLY A 133 2.42 -1.14 -5.55
N THR A 134 3.34 -1.52 -4.67
CA THR A 134 4.76 -1.48 -5.06
C THR A 134 4.91 -2.55 -6.14
N ILE A 135 5.65 -2.33 -7.23
CA ILE A 135 5.98 -3.46 -8.10
C ILE A 135 6.82 -4.40 -7.24
N GLU A 136 6.21 -5.46 -6.71
CA GLU A 136 6.99 -6.64 -6.36
C GLU A 136 7.53 -7.12 -7.69
N GLU A 137 8.81 -6.84 -7.93
CA GLU A 137 9.56 -7.50 -9.01
C GLU A 137 9.17 -8.97 -8.95
N PRO A 138 8.74 -9.60 -10.06
CA PRO A 138 8.31 -10.99 -10.03
C PRO A 138 9.42 -11.76 -9.35
N ARG A 139 9.17 -12.21 -8.12
CA ARG A 139 10.15 -12.94 -7.34
C ARG A 139 10.59 -14.07 -8.27
N PRO A 140 11.87 -14.15 -8.69
CA PRO A 140 12.29 -15.31 -9.45
C PRO A 140 11.93 -16.50 -8.58
N THR A 141 11.14 -17.42 -9.13
CA THR A 141 10.71 -18.63 -8.46
C THR A 141 11.98 -19.22 -7.86
N ARG A 142 12.14 -19.17 -6.54
CA ARG A 142 13.19 -19.95 -5.89
C ARG A 142 12.74 -21.38 -6.09
N THR A 143 13.26 -22.00 -7.15
CA THR A 143 13.30 -23.45 -7.28
C THR A 143 14.11 -23.91 -6.07
N THR A 144 13.41 -24.19 -4.98
CA THR A 144 13.96 -24.95 -3.86
C THR A 144 14.23 -26.34 -4.41
N THR A 145 15.43 -26.50 -4.96
CA THR A 145 16.05 -27.81 -5.07
C THR A 145 16.03 -28.39 -3.65
N PRO A 146 15.42 -29.57 -3.43
CA PRO A 146 15.42 -30.20 -2.12
C PRO A 146 16.86 -30.39 -1.63
N PRO A 147 17.13 -30.27 -0.31
CA PRO A 147 18.45 -30.58 0.21
C PRO A 147 18.73 -32.06 -0.09
N SER A 148 19.70 -32.34 -0.96
CA SER A 148 20.34 -33.65 -0.97
C SER A 148 20.89 -33.87 0.43
N ALA A 149 20.31 -34.85 1.12
CA ALA A 149 20.82 -35.38 2.36
C ALA A 149 22.28 -35.82 2.14
N SER A 150 23.23 -35.09 2.72
CA SER A 150 24.57 -35.59 2.95
C SER A 150 24.53 -36.44 4.21
N THR A 151 24.44 -37.74 4.00
CA THR A 151 24.62 -38.79 5.00
C THR A 151 26.04 -38.75 5.56
N ASP A 152 26.14 -38.66 6.90
CA ASP A 152 27.17 -39.26 7.80
C ASP A 152 28.68 -38.96 7.53
N ASN A 153 29.56 -38.66 8.49
CA ASN A 153 29.57 -39.01 9.90
C ASN A 153 30.58 -38.16 10.69
N CYS A 154 30.31 -38.12 12.00
CA CYS A 154 31.08 -37.54 13.08
C CYS A 154 32.47 -38.17 13.28
N ALA A 155 33.49 -37.34 13.53
CA ALA A 155 34.64 -37.70 14.35
C ALA A 155 35.06 -36.49 15.20
N SER A 156 34.58 -36.49 16.44
CA SER A 156 35.04 -35.64 17.54
C SER A 156 36.52 -35.84 17.83
N ALA A 157 37.23 -34.75 18.13
CA ALA A 157 38.19 -34.72 19.23
C ALA A 157 38.44 -33.29 19.71
N ALA A 158 38.11 -33.08 20.99
CA ALA A 158 38.86 -32.31 21.98
C ALA A 158 39.20 -30.84 21.66
N SER A 159 38.61 -29.85 22.32
CA SER A 159 38.86 -29.42 23.71
C SER A 159 39.66 -28.12 23.73
N THR A 160 39.26 -27.26 24.68
CA THR A 160 40.02 -26.18 25.33
C THR A 160 40.30 -24.88 24.58
N SER A 161 39.63 -23.84 25.10
CA SER A 161 40.04 -22.45 25.21
C SER A 161 41.54 -22.26 25.48
N ALA A 162 42.19 -21.32 24.78
CA ALA A 162 43.10 -20.35 25.38
C ALA A 162 43.52 -19.26 24.37
N THR A 163 43.38 -18.03 24.84
CA THR A 163 44.03 -16.80 24.43
C THR A 163 45.54 -16.96 24.23
N SER A 164 46.12 -16.37 23.18
CA SER A 164 47.28 -15.46 23.21
C SER A 164 48.01 -15.36 21.86
N THR A 165 48.18 -14.12 21.41
CA THR A 165 49.39 -13.52 20.84
C THR A 165 50.29 -14.38 19.95
N THR A 166 50.38 -14.03 18.66
CA THR A 166 51.60 -13.55 17.97
C THR A 166 51.40 -13.58 16.44
N VAL A 167 51.62 -12.41 15.82
CA VAL A 167 51.76 -12.16 14.37
C VAL A 167 53.05 -12.86 13.85
N PRO A 168 53.15 -13.30 12.59
CA PRO A 168 53.62 -12.34 11.57
C PRO A 168 53.07 -12.53 10.14
N SER A 169 53.35 -11.49 9.37
CA SER A 169 53.16 -11.23 7.94
C SER A 169 53.27 -12.39 6.94
N SER A 170 52.49 -12.21 5.86
CA SER A 170 52.82 -12.40 4.43
C SER A 170 52.42 -13.70 3.69
N CYS A 171 52.07 -13.46 2.41
CA CYS A 171 51.83 -14.35 1.25
C CYS A 171 50.39 -14.91 1.15
N ALA A 172 49.51 -14.45 0.27
CA ALA A 172 49.54 -14.32 -1.21
C ALA A 172 49.63 -15.68 -1.94
N ALA A 173 48.51 -16.07 -2.55
CA ALA A 173 48.40 -16.63 -3.90
C ALA A 173 46.97 -16.36 -4.41
#